data_AF-A0A151T2F0-F1
#
_entry.id   AF-A0A151T2F0-F1
#
_cell.length_a   1.000
_cell.length_b   1.000
_cell.length_c   1.000
_cell.angle_alpha   90.00
_cell.angle_beta   90.00
_cell.angle_gamma   90.00
#
_symmetry.space_group_name_H-M   'P 1'
#
loop_
_entity.id
_entity.type
_entity.pdbx_description
1 polymer ?
#
loop_
_entity_poly.entity_id
_entity_poly.type
_entity_poly.pdbx_seq_one_letter_code
_entity_poly.pdbx_strand_id
1 'polypeptide(L)'
;PLKVLIFVWCVFLNRIQTYDLLFHCRILIDVVDLACPFCDLELETIKHLLFGYPFSYHVWKKCYRWWDLYSTPPLNSMTHFLQHLGIIRGSKLQKNHY
;
A
#
# COMPACT_ATOMS: atom_id res chain seq x y z
N PRO A 1 11.68 12.89 1.44
CA PRO A 1 12.09 13.01 2.87
C PRO A 1 12.50 11.64 3.45
N LEU A 2 13.49 11.58 4.34
CA LEU A 2 14.05 10.31 4.85
C LEU A 2 13.01 9.42 5.54
N LYS A 3 12.10 10.01 6.33
CA LYS A 3 11.01 9.29 7.02
C LYS A 3 10.12 8.51 6.06
N VAL A 4 9.85 9.06 4.88
CA VAL A 4 9.03 8.40 3.84
C VAL A 4 9.78 7.21 3.26
N LEU A 5 11.08 7.33 3.01
CA LEU A 5 11.89 6.23 2.48
C LEU A 5 11.99 5.07 3.47
N ILE A 6 12.20 5.37 4.76
CA ILE A 6 12.23 4.36 5.82
C ILE A 6 10.87 3.66 5.92
N PHE A 7 9.77 4.43 5.89
CA PHE A 7 8.44 3.86 5.91
C PHE A 7 8.22 2.90 4.73
N VAL A 8 8.52 3.34 3.50
CA VAL A 8 8.39 2.53 2.29
C VAL A 8 9.24 1.26 2.37
N TRP A 9 10.47 1.36 2.87
CA TRP A 9 11.33 0.20 3.11
C TRP A 9 10.69 -0.80 4.09
N CYS A 10 10.11 -0.32 5.19
CA CYS A 10 9.38 -1.17 6.13
C CYS A 10 8.15 -1.83 5.49
N VAL A 11 7.41 -1.13 4.60
CA VAL A 11 6.30 -1.71 3.82
C VAL A 11 6.78 -2.92 3.03
N PHE A 12 7.91 -2.80 2.32
CA PHE A 12 8.45 -3.88 1.49
C PHE A 12 8.91 -5.09 2.30
N LEU A 13 9.45 -4.87 3.50
CA LEU A 13 9.91 -5.94 4.37
C LEU A 13 8.80 -6.56 5.24
N ASN A 14 7.55 -6.10 5.12
CA ASN A 14 6.46 -6.46 6.01
C ASN A 14 6.75 -6.16 7.49
N ARG A 15 7.34 -4.99 7.77
CA ARG A 15 7.83 -4.57 9.10
C ARG A 15 7.11 -3.33 9.66
N ILE A 16 5.87 -3.10 9.25
CA ILE A 16 5.02 -2.08 9.88
C ILE A 16 4.28 -2.74 11.04
N GLN A 17 4.03 -1.98 12.10
CA GLN A 17 3.33 -2.45 13.30
C GLN A 17 1.83 -2.66 13.04
N THR A 18 1.50 -3.57 12.13
CA THR A 18 0.14 -4.05 11.91
C THR A 18 -0.21 -5.12 12.93
N TYR A 19 -1.49 -5.29 13.25
CA TYR A 19 -1.90 -6.28 14.26
C TYR A 19 -1.47 -7.71 13.91
N ASP A 20 -1.47 -8.10 12.63
CA ASP A 20 -0.94 -9.40 12.21
C ASP A 20 0.54 -9.60 12.59
N LEU A 21 1.37 -8.56 12.44
CA LEU A 21 2.79 -8.61 12.80
C LEU A 21 2.97 -8.61 14.32
N LEU A 22 2.23 -7.79 15.05
CA LEU A 22 2.30 -7.73 16.52
C LEU A 22 1.87 -9.06 17.16
N PHE A 23 0.86 -9.71 16.60
CA PHE A 23 0.43 -11.04 17.00
C PHE A 23 1.50 -12.10 16.70
N HIS A 24 2.07 -12.09 15.50
CA HIS A 24 3.17 -12.99 15.16
C HIS A 24 4.38 -12.80 16.08
N CYS A 25 4.66 -11.58 16.51
CA CYS A 25 5.70 -11.25 17.49
C CYS A 25 5.33 -11.56 18.94
N ARG A 26 4.13 -12.09 19.21
CA ARG A 26 3.60 -12.38 20.56
C ARG A 26 3.52 -11.14 21.47
N ILE A 27 3.36 -9.97 20.87
CA ILE A 27 3.14 -8.70 21.58
C ILE A 27 1.64 -8.52 21.83
N LEU A 28 0.80 -8.86 20.84
CA LEU A 28 -0.65 -8.89 20.95
C LEU A 28 -1.11 -10.25 21.51
N ILE A 29 -2.02 -10.23 22.49
CA ILE A 29 -2.40 -11.44 23.26
C ILE A 29 -3.76 -11.99 22.81
N ASP A 30 -4.71 -11.14 22.39
CA ASP A 30 -6.06 -11.55 22.01
C ASP A 30 -6.32 -11.50 20.51
N VAL A 31 -7.02 -12.53 20.00
CA VAL A 31 -7.40 -12.69 18.59
C VAL A 31 -8.46 -11.66 18.17
N VAL A 32 -9.24 -11.17 19.14
CA VAL A 32 -10.25 -10.12 18.94
C VAL A 32 -9.60 -8.79 18.54
N ASP A 33 -8.33 -8.58 18.92
CA ASP A 33 -7.58 -7.36 18.60
C ASP A 33 -6.92 -7.39 17.20
N LEU A 34 -7.21 -8.40 16.37
CA LEU A 34 -6.57 -8.55 15.05
C LEU A 34 -7.37 -7.92 13.90
N ALA A 35 -8.61 -7.52 14.14
CA ALA A 35 -9.44 -6.91 13.12
C ALA A 35 -8.91 -5.53 12.74
N CYS A 36 -9.01 -5.20 11.46
CA CYS A 36 -8.66 -3.88 10.95
C CYS A 36 -9.53 -2.80 11.61
N PRO A 37 -8.95 -1.77 12.25
CA PRO A 37 -9.69 -0.75 12.99
C PRO A 37 -10.55 0.17 12.10
N PHE A 38 -10.46 0.01 10.78
CA PHE A 38 -11.27 0.76 9.82
C PHE A 38 -12.47 -0.02 9.30
N CYS A 39 -12.46 -1.35 9.36
CA CYS A 39 -13.51 -2.17 8.76
C CYS A 39 -14.12 -3.18 9.71
N ASP A 40 -13.40 -3.56 10.78
CA ASP A 40 -13.78 -4.58 11.76
C ASP A 40 -14.15 -5.95 11.16
N LEU A 41 -13.82 -6.19 9.89
CA LEU A 41 -14.25 -7.36 9.12
C LEU A 41 -13.09 -8.26 8.69
N GLU A 42 -11.93 -7.68 8.39
CA GLU A 42 -10.75 -8.39 7.90
C GLU A 42 -9.55 -8.18 8.83
N LEU A 43 -8.59 -9.10 8.78
CA LEU A 43 -7.33 -9.01 9.51
C LEU A 43 -6.56 -7.74 9.12
N GLU A 44 -6.08 -6.99 10.11
CA GLU A 44 -5.18 -5.86 9.88
C GLU A 44 -3.83 -6.36 9.35
N THR A 45 -3.63 -6.27 8.04
CA THR A 45 -2.36 -6.58 7.36
C THR A 45 -1.91 -5.39 6.52
N ILE A 46 -0.63 -5.27 6.19
CA ILE A 46 -0.14 -4.20 5.30
C ILE A 46 -0.89 -4.18 3.96
N LYS A 47 -1.22 -5.35 3.41
CA LYS A 47 -1.99 -5.46 2.16
C LYS A 47 -3.37 -4.84 2.32
N HIS A 48 -4.12 -5.24 3.34
CA HIS A 48 -5.44 -4.68 3.63
C HIS A 48 -5.34 -3.18 3.90
N LEU A 49 -4.48 -2.76 4.83
CA LEU A 49 -4.37 -1.39 5.31
C LEU A 49 -3.91 -0.40 4.23
N LEU A 50 -2.96 -0.76 3.37
CA LEU A 50 -2.38 0.16 2.39
C LEU A 50 -2.88 -0.02 0.95
N PHE A 51 -3.47 -1.17 0.60
CA PHE A 51 -3.82 -1.48 -0.80
C PHE A 51 -5.21 -2.08 -0.99
N GLY A 52 -5.75 -2.79 0.00
CA GLY A 52 -7.02 -3.51 -0.11
C GLY A 52 -8.23 -2.74 0.42
N TYR A 53 -8.05 -1.95 1.48
CA TYR A 53 -9.15 -1.26 2.15
C TYR A 53 -9.63 -0.06 1.30
N PRO A 54 -10.96 0.18 1.19
CA PRO A 54 -11.51 1.25 0.36
C PRO A 54 -10.88 2.62 0.61
N PHE A 55 -10.59 2.99 1.86
CA PHE A 55 -9.95 4.28 2.14
C PHE A 55 -8.61 4.42 1.40
N SER A 56 -7.74 3.42 1.50
CA SER A 56 -6.43 3.43 0.88
C SER A 56 -6.52 3.37 -0.64
N TYR A 57 -7.49 2.64 -1.18
CA TYR A 57 -7.81 2.68 -2.60
C TYR A 57 -8.18 4.10 -3.08
N HIS A 58 -9.00 4.84 -2.32
CA HIS A 58 -9.38 6.21 -2.66
C HIS A 58 -8.17 7.17 -2.58
N VAL A 59 -7.28 6.99 -1.60
CA VAL A 59 -6.02 7.75 -1.50
C VAL A 59 -5.17 7.50 -2.75
N TRP A 60 -4.96 6.23 -3.12
CA TRP A 60 -4.18 5.90 -4.33
C TRP A 60 -4.83 6.44 -5.60
N LYS A 61 -6.15 6.37 -5.74
CA LYS A 61 -6.86 6.95 -6.87
C LYS A 61 -6.64 8.47 -6.98
N LYS A 62 -6.58 9.19 -5.86
CA LYS A 62 -6.24 10.62 -5.85
C LYS A 62 -4.79 10.86 -6.27
N CYS A 63 -3.84 10.06 -5.78
CA CYS A 63 -2.44 10.14 -6.21
C CYS A 63 -2.27 9.84 -7.70
N TYR A 64 -2.97 8.82 -8.22
CA TYR A 64 -2.90 8.44 -9.62
C TYR A 64 -3.47 9.54 -10.51
N ARG A 65 -4.58 10.17 -10.11
CA ARG A 65 -5.11 11.37 -10.79
C ARG A 65 -4.12 12.53 -10.76
N TRP A 66 -3.40 12.73 -9.66
CA TRP A 66 -2.36 13.76 -9.57
C TRP A 66 -1.15 13.47 -10.47
N TRP A 67 -0.92 12.20 -10.81
CA TRP A 67 0.15 11.75 -11.70
C TRP A 67 -0.32 11.48 -13.14
N ASP A 68 -1.54 11.88 -13.51
CA ASP A 68 -2.15 11.60 -14.83
C ASP A 68 -2.17 10.11 -15.22
N LEU A 69 -2.31 9.24 -14.22
CA LEU A 69 -2.44 7.80 -14.38
C LEU A 69 -3.90 7.38 -14.32
N TYR A 70 -4.40 6.80 -15.42
CA TYR A 70 -5.78 6.32 -15.53
C TYR A 70 -5.93 4.83 -15.17
N SER A 71 -4.90 4.21 -14.60
CA SER A 71 -4.90 2.78 -14.24
C SER A 71 -5.49 2.51 -12.85
N THR A 72 -6.00 1.30 -12.63
CA THR A 72 -6.46 0.87 -11.31
C THR A 72 -5.27 0.59 -10.39
N PRO A 73 -5.25 1.12 -9.15
CA PRO A 73 -4.24 0.77 -8.16
C PRO A 73 -4.30 -0.74 -7.84
N PRO A 74 -3.16 -1.45 -7.83
CA PRO A 74 -3.12 -2.88 -7.54
C PRO A 74 -3.17 -3.16 -6.03
N LEU A 75 -3.58 -4.39 -5.69
CA LEU A 75 -3.95 -4.82 -4.34
C LEU A 75 -2.78 -5.24 -3.42
N ASN A 76 -1.52 -5.16 -3.88
CA ASN A 76 -0.37 -5.48 -3.03
C ASN A 76 0.85 -4.58 -3.32
N SER A 77 1.73 -4.44 -2.33
CA SER A 77 2.89 -3.53 -2.36
C SER A 77 3.85 -3.78 -3.53
N MET A 78 4.17 -5.04 -3.82
CA MET A 78 5.10 -5.40 -4.89
C MET A 78 4.55 -5.08 -6.26
N THR A 79 3.28 -5.42 -6.53
CA THR A 79 2.63 -5.07 -7.80
C THR A 79 2.45 -3.56 -7.93
N HIS A 80 2.10 -2.87 -6.84
CA HIS A 80 2.04 -1.41 -6.80
C HIS A 80 3.38 -0.78 -7.18
N PHE A 81 4.48 -1.27 -6.59
CA PHE A 81 5.82 -0.80 -6.91
C PHE A 81 6.23 -1.09 -8.36
N LEU A 82 6.02 -2.31 -8.85
CA LEU A 82 6.39 -2.69 -10.21
C LEU A 82 5.64 -1.87 -11.26
N GLN A 83 4.36 -1.58 -11.04
CA GLN A 83 3.57 -0.69 -11.90
C GLN A 83 4.18 0.71 -11.95
N HIS A 84 4.55 1.28 -10.79
CA HIS A 84 5.20 2.59 -10.73
C HIS A 84 6.61 2.60 -11.31
N LEU A 85 7.39 1.53 -11.19
CA LEU A 85 8.68 1.41 -11.87
C LEU A 85 8.53 1.42 -13.40
N GLY A 86 7.48 0.77 -13.92
CA GLY A 86 7.13 0.81 -15.34
C GLY A 86 6.77 2.22 -15.81
N ILE A 87 6.02 2.97 -15.00
CA ILE A 87 5.64 4.36 -15.26
C ILE A 87 6.86 5.30 -15.25
N ILE A 88 7.78 5.16 -14.28
CA ILE A 88 9.02 5.95 -14.22
C ILE A 88 9.92 5.68 -15.44
N ARG A 89 9.90 4.45 -15.97
CA ARG A 89 10.62 4.12 -17.22
C ARG A 89 9.87 4.59 -18.47
N GLY A 90 8.54 4.56 -18.45
CA GLY A 90 7.66 4.96 -19.57
C GLY A 90 7.44 6.47 -19.72
N SER A 91 7.70 7.28 -18.69
CA SER A 91 7.60 8.75 -18.76
C SER A 91 8.63 9.41 -19.69
N LYS A 92 9.62 8.64 -20.20
CA LYS A 92 10.47 9.05 -21.33
C LYS A 92 9.85 8.78 -22.71
N LEU A 93 8.69 8.12 -22.82
CA LEU A 93 8.09 7.71 -24.11
C LEU A 93 6.68 8.26 -24.37
N GLN A 94 6.13 9.15 -23.52
CA GLN A 94 4.89 9.88 -23.84
C GLN A 94 5.13 11.38 -24.11
N LYS A 95 6.16 11.69 -24.91
CA LYS A 95 6.08 12.83 -25.84
C LYS A 95 5.86 12.23 -27.22
N ASN A 96 4.72 12.56 -27.82
CA ASN A 96 4.17 12.06 -29.10
C ASN A 96 3.22 10.87 -28.92
N HIS A 97 1.92 11.13 -28.86
CA HIS A 97 1.03 10.84 -29.99
C HIS A 97 -0.44 11.16 -29.63
N TYR A 98 -1.00 12.09 -30.42
CA TYR A 98 -2.41 12.46 -30.67
C TYR A 98 -3.31 12.87 -29.49
#